data_AF-A0A836H5W3-F1
#
_entry.id   AF-A0A836H5W3-F1
#
_cell.length_a   1.000
_cell.length_b   1.000
_cell.length_c   1.000
_cell.angle_alpha   90.00
_cell.angle_beta   90.00
_cell.angle_gamma   90.00
#
_symmetry.space_group_name_H-M   'P 1'
#
loop_
_entity.id
_entity.type
_entity.pdbx_description
1 polymer ?
#
loop_
_entity_poly.entity_id
_entity_poly.type
_entity_poly.pdbx_seq_one_letter_code
_entity_poly.pdbx_strand_id
1 'polypeptide(L)'
;MPSRGASGNEKVPTTSSDLEGSYGLLHDGTRFRVPDTMSVLDSLLKPKSWQSPATLIWTGTSLAVGMTGLLYFTHMLPMWFFCAQFAIWRLAYNIGIGAILHYQSRHGAFLKFYRRMIKDYPLMRRLLEACVVFEDNTVYSVSSFPDEFNAWMLFRQIENVILANDLVSYCVLSVVCCGRVSLRSPVDVLCVVFGCASIAFALWSKADAHRVVGDFAWYWGDFFFLLDKNLTFDGIFQMFPHPMYTVGYAFMYGVPVMTKSYTLFYMSVFGHLCQLAFLVFVENPHIDRTYNVLSSPTAEEQQRNEVLYGNGREAYLEHNELVVLMHFDIFRASDLLLALTIIYLLATLLLPLPAWVYALHVIAWRVFHNGFLGYLLRRESTEKWFSRHYASPQAAFGNWKRIYNASVTITNLSYCLCAVKYFTWTMPLFGSGEARCFVMIVGMLLVGINAYVSWSVYEAIGDYGYFYGDFFIEDVPAKLNYSGIYRYLNNPDSSLGMSAYYGIALLSGSPVVLVVAVVSHAAAKAFEVVVEEPHMRKRYGDQVREAGGMQAELVRRMKVSKAEYERKMRAIKEKLECRKRD
;
A
#
# COMPACT_ATOMS: atom_id res chain seq x y z
N MET A 1 67.88 3.92 -33.96
CA MET A 1 67.38 5.27 -33.60
C MET A 1 65.96 5.36 -34.14
N PRO A 2 64.95 5.91 -33.41
CA PRO A 2 64.95 6.69 -32.15
C PRO A 2 64.40 5.86 -30.95
N SER A 3 64.95 5.90 -29.73
CA SER A 3 64.99 6.90 -28.64
C SER A 3 63.93 6.65 -27.54
N ARG A 4 64.43 6.32 -26.35
CA ARG A 4 63.72 6.08 -25.08
C ARG A 4 62.90 7.29 -24.61
N GLY A 5 61.72 7.04 -24.05
CA GLY A 5 60.96 7.95 -23.19
C GLY A 5 60.57 7.21 -21.89
N ALA A 6 60.80 7.85 -20.75
CA ALA A 6 60.79 7.29 -19.40
C ALA A 6 59.39 6.88 -18.88
N SER A 7 59.37 5.81 -18.08
CA SER A 7 58.19 5.34 -17.34
C SER A 7 57.92 6.23 -16.11
N GLY A 8 56.81 6.95 -16.13
CA GLY A 8 56.19 7.56 -14.95
C GLY A 8 55.05 6.69 -14.44
N ASN A 9 55.14 6.25 -13.19
CA ASN A 9 54.06 5.59 -12.44
C ASN A 9 52.93 6.62 -12.19
N GLU A 10 51.88 6.62 -13.01
CA GLU A 10 50.61 7.25 -12.64
C GLU A 10 49.77 6.25 -11.84
N LYS A 11 49.69 6.49 -10.54
CA LYS A 11 48.70 5.87 -9.67
C LYS A 11 47.31 6.28 -10.17
N VAL A 12 46.58 5.30 -10.69
CA VAL A 12 45.12 5.35 -10.84
C VAL A 12 44.53 5.79 -9.50
N PRO A 13 43.73 6.86 -9.42
CA PRO A 13 43.08 7.23 -8.18
C PRO A 13 42.06 6.16 -7.84
N THR A 14 42.27 5.52 -6.69
CA THR A 14 41.27 4.75 -5.98
C THR A 14 39.97 5.53 -5.89
N THR A 15 38.89 4.93 -6.38
CA THR A 15 37.50 5.40 -6.27
C THR A 15 37.19 5.77 -4.83
N SER A 16 37.05 7.08 -4.59
CA SER A 16 36.64 7.68 -3.33
C SER A 16 35.16 7.45 -3.09
N SER A 17 34.82 6.41 -2.33
CA SER A 17 33.46 6.17 -1.82
C SER A 17 33.14 6.96 -0.54
N ASP A 18 33.94 7.97 -0.17
CA ASP A 18 33.85 8.69 1.11
C ASP A 18 33.55 10.21 0.97
N LEU A 19 33.07 10.69 -0.20
CA LEU A 19 32.68 12.10 -0.43
C LEU A 19 31.44 12.24 -1.34
N GLU A 20 30.27 11.72 -0.94
CA GLU A 20 29.00 12.03 -1.63
C GLU A 20 28.09 12.85 -0.70
N GLY A 21 28.10 14.17 -0.85
CA GLY A 21 27.08 15.03 -0.25
C GLY A 21 25.74 14.89 -0.99
N SER A 22 24.63 14.98 -0.28
CA SER A 22 23.30 15.03 -0.89
C SER A 22 23.06 16.40 -1.56
N TYR A 23 22.65 16.42 -2.82
CA TYR A 23 22.35 17.63 -3.57
C TYR A 23 20.86 17.77 -3.85
N GLY A 24 20.29 18.95 -3.59
CA GLY A 24 18.94 19.31 -3.96
C GLY A 24 18.90 20.02 -5.31
N LEU A 25 17.83 19.81 -6.07
CA LEU A 25 17.55 20.38 -7.38
C LEU A 25 16.26 21.22 -7.31
N LEU A 26 16.38 22.51 -7.61
CA LEU A 26 15.24 23.42 -7.72
C LEU A 26 14.54 23.28 -9.08
N HIS A 27 13.34 23.84 -9.20
CA HIS A 27 12.57 23.84 -10.46
C HIS A 27 13.28 24.57 -11.62
N ASP A 28 14.18 25.50 -11.32
CA ASP A 28 15.00 26.22 -12.30
C ASP A 28 16.28 25.45 -12.70
N GLY A 29 16.50 24.25 -12.14
CA GLY A 29 17.67 23.42 -12.36
C GLY A 29 18.87 23.76 -11.47
N THR A 30 18.75 24.74 -10.57
CA THR A 30 19.82 25.11 -9.63
C THR A 30 20.08 23.97 -8.65
N ARG A 31 21.35 23.61 -8.49
CA ARG A 31 21.81 22.59 -7.53
C ARG A 31 22.36 23.24 -6.27
N PHE A 32 21.98 22.73 -5.10
CA PHE A 32 22.51 23.18 -3.82
C PHE A 32 22.80 22.00 -2.88
N ARG A 33 23.73 22.17 -1.94
CA ARG A 33 24.05 21.13 -0.95
C ARG A 33 22.98 21.09 0.13
N VAL A 34 22.43 19.90 0.39
CA VAL A 34 21.44 19.65 1.45
C VAL A 34 22.18 19.12 2.69
N PRO A 35 22.16 19.82 3.84
CA PRO A 35 22.77 19.34 5.07
C PRO A 35 21.98 18.17 5.68
N ASP A 36 22.66 17.35 6.47
CA ASP A 36 22.02 16.25 7.20
C ASP A 36 21.18 16.80 8.35
N THR A 37 19.88 16.52 8.26
CA THR A 37 18.91 16.94 9.27
C THR A 37 18.88 15.98 10.44
N MET A 38 18.49 16.47 11.62
CA MET A 38 18.22 15.58 12.74
C MET A 38 16.91 14.81 12.52
N SER A 39 16.97 13.49 12.75
CA SER A 39 15.79 12.65 12.87
C SER A 39 15.02 12.96 14.17
N VAL A 40 13.77 12.49 14.27
CA VAL A 40 12.96 12.63 15.50
C VAL A 40 13.67 11.98 16.69
N LEU A 41 14.25 10.79 16.49
CA LEU A 41 14.92 10.05 17.54
C LEU A 41 16.20 10.75 17.99
N ASP A 42 17.00 11.24 17.03
CA ASP A 42 18.21 12.02 17.33
C ASP A 42 17.88 13.32 18.06
N SER A 43 16.78 13.97 17.70
CA SER A 43 16.31 15.18 18.35
C SER A 43 15.97 14.97 19.83
N LEU A 44 15.48 13.78 20.20
CA LEU A 44 15.21 13.44 21.59
C LEU A 44 16.48 13.07 22.37
N LEU A 45 17.40 12.33 21.72
CA LEU A 45 18.57 11.76 22.40
C LEU A 45 19.76 12.72 22.50
N LYS A 46 19.94 13.64 21.53
CA LYS A 46 21.10 14.51 21.47
C LYS A 46 20.85 15.81 22.25
N PRO A 47 21.67 16.15 23.27
CA PRO A 47 21.48 17.36 24.09
C PRO A 47 21.46 18.67 23.29
N LYS A 48 22.19 18.72 22.17
CA LYS A 48 22.24 19.87 21.26
C LYS A 48 20.84 20.28 20.75
N SER A 49 19.95 19.31 20.50
CA SER A 49 18.61 19.60 19.98
C SER A 49 17.71 20.29 21.01
N TRP A 50 17.92 20.04 22.31
CA TRP A 50 17.11 20.61 23.39
C TRP A 50 17.33 22.13 23.59
N GLN A 51 18.32 22.71 22.91
CA GLN A 51 18.51 24.15 22.84
C GLN A 51 17.56 24.81 21.82
N SER A 52 17.00 24.04 20.89
CA SER A 52 16.03 24.53 19.90
C SER A 52 14.68 24.84 20.56
N PRO A 53 14.12 26.05 20.36
CA PRO A 53 12.76 26.35 20.77
C PRO A 53 11.74 25.40 20.16
N ALA A 54 11.93 24.96 18.91
CA ALA A 54 11.01 24.02 18.27
C ALA A 54 11.00 22.67 18.98
N THR A 55 12.18 22.15 19.36
CA THR A 55 12.29 20.90 20.13
C THR A 55 11.55 21.00 21.46
N LEU A 56 11.71 22.10 22.17
CA LEU A 56 10.99 22.35 23.43
C LEU A 56 9.47 22.46 23.23
N ILE A 57 9.02 23.10 22.14
CA ILE A 57 7.59 23.27 21.84
C ILE A 57 6.93 21.92 21.53
N TRP A 58 7.50 21.12 20.62
CA TRP A 58 6.84 19.87 20.24
C TRP A 58 6.90 18.83 21.37
N THR A 59 7.98 18.77 22.14
CA THR A 59 8.08 17.90 23.33
C THR A 59 7.16 18.37 24.45
N GLY A 60 7.10 19.67 24.73
CA GLY A 60 6.23 20.26 25.75
C GLY A 60 4.74 20.07 25.43
N THR A 61 4.34 20.27 24.18
CA THR A 61 2.96 20.00 23.75
C THR A 61 2.62 18.52 23.84
N SER A 62 3.54 17.63 23.41
CA SER A 62 3.38 16.18 23.55
C SER A 62 3.21 15.76 25.00
N LEU A 63 4.00 16.32 25.92
CA LEU A 63 3.84 16.09 27.35
C LEU A 63 2.49 16.58 27.86
N ALA A 64 2.05 17.78 27.46
CA ALA A 64 0.75 18.33 27.84
C ALA A 64 -0.41 17.44 27.37
N VAL A 65 -0.35 16.95 26.13
CA VAL A 65 -1.31 15.98 25.58
C VAL A 65 -1.25 14.66 26.36
N GLY A 66 -0.06 14.16 26.70
CA GLY A 66 0.10 12.97 27.53
C GLY A 66 -0.55 13.11 28.91
N MET A 67 -0.38 14.27 29.54
CA MET A 67 -0.90 14.57 30.88
C MET A 67 -2.42 14.69 30.94
N THR A 68 -3.13 14.90 29.81
CA THR A 68 -4.60 14.86 29.81
C THR A 68 -5.14 13.51 30.25
N GLY A 69 -4.38 12.42 30.06
CA GLY A 69 -4.76 11.08 30.51
C GLY A 69 -4.98 11.01 32.03
N LEU A 70 -4.27 11.80 32.83
CA LEU A 70 -4.50 11.85 34.29
C LEU A 70 -5.90 12.37 34.63
N LEU A 71 -6.44 13.28 33.81
CA LEU A 71 -7.77 13.85 34.00
C LEU A 71 -8.89 12.83 33.78
N TYR A 72 -8.61 11.74 33.05
CA TYR A 72 -9.54 10.60 32.97
C TYR A 72 -9.62 9.86 34.30
N PHE A 73 -8.46 9.55 34.89
CA PHE A 73 -8.36 8.78 36.13
C PHE A 73 -8.83 9.57 37.35
N THR A 74 -8.82 10.90 37.31
CA THR A 74 -9.45 11.77 38.31
C THR A 74 -10.94 12.01 38.04
N HIS A 75 -11.53 11.35 37.04
CA HIS A 75 -12.94 11.48 36.63
C HIS A 75 -13.34 12.90 36.18
N MET A 76 -12.38 13.75 35.79
CA MET A 76 -12.63 15.10 35.31
C MET A 76 -13.04 15.15 33.84
N LEU A 77 -12.52 14.23 33.01
CA LEU A 77 -12.83 14.16 31.59
C LEU A 77 -13.39 12.79 31.19
N PRO A 78 -14.48 12.75 30.39
CA PRO A 78 -15.09 11.52 29.91
C PRO A 78 -14.30 10.90 28.74
N MET A 79 -14.51 9.60 28.47
CA MET A 79 -13.82 8.88 27.37
C MET A 79 -13.96 9.53 26.00
N TRP A 80 -15.14 10.10 25.68
CA TRP A 80 -15.38 10.73 24.37
C TRP A 80 -14.44 11.92 24.11
N PHE A 81 -13.97 12.61 25.17
CA PHE A 81 -12.99 13.69 25.05
C PHE A 81 -11.70 13.16 24.43
N PHE A 82 -11.23 11.99 24.85
CA PHE A 82 -10.00 11.40 24.33
C PHE A 82 -10.16 10.89 22.90
N CYS A 83 -11.35 10.40 22.54
CA CYS A 83 -11.67 10.12 21.13
C CYS A 83 -11.59 11.40 20.28
N ALA A 84 -12.16 12.51 20.77
CA ALA A 84 -12.11 13.80 20.10
C ALA A 84 -10.67 14.37 20.04
N GLN A 85 -9.89 14.25 21.12
CA GLN A 85 -8.50 14.67 21.19
C GLN A 85 -7.65 13.95 20.14
N PHE A 86 -7.78 12.62 20.04
CA PHE A 86 -7.12 11.84 19.00
C PHE A 86 -7.61 12.24 17.59
N ALA A 87 -8.93 12.38 17.39
CA ALA A 87 -9.48 12.78 16.10
C ALA A 87 -8.97 14.15 15.64
N ILE A 88 -8.84 15.13 16.53
CA ILE A 88 -8.30 16.46 16.21
C ILE A 88 -6.87 16.36 15.69
N TRP A 89 -5.99 15.65 16.39
CA TRP A 89 -4.60 15.51 15.95
C TRP A 89 -4.47 14.67 14.68
N ARG A 90 -5.29 13.62 14.54
CA ARG A 90 -5.37 12.80 13.33
C ARG A 90 -5.79 13.63 12.12
N LEU A 91 -6.81 14.47 12.27
CA LEU A 91 -7.28 15.36 11.20
C LEU A 91 -6.27 16.49 10.93
N ALA A 92 -5.61 17.03 11.95
CA ALA A 92 -4.51 17.98 11.76
C ALA A 92 -3.35 17.36 10.96
N TYR A 93 -3.02 16.10 11.24
CA TYR A 93 -2.05 15.35 10.47
C TYR A 93 -2.56 15.14 9.04
N ASN A 94 -3.65 14.42 8.82
CA ASN A 94 -4.00 13.98 7.48
C ASN A 94 -4.66 15.06 6.62
N ILE A 95 -5.54 15.89 7.18
CA ILE A 95 -6.21 16.96 6.44
C ILE A 95 -5.41 18.26 6.52
N GLY A 96 -4.90 18.62 7.71
CA GLY A 96 -4.14 19.87 7.90
C GLY A 96 -2.83 19.87 7.10
N ILE A 97 -1.95 18.90 7.34
CA ILE A 97 -0.70 18.76 6.56
C ILE A 97 -1.04 18.45 5.09
N GLY A 98 -2.03 17.59 4.86
CA GLY A 98 -2.52 17.28 3.51
C GLY A 98 -2.89 18.51 2.69
N ALA A 99 -3.62 19.46 3.29
CA ALA A 99 -3.98 20.72 2.63
C ALA A 99 -2.74 21.58 2.35
N ILE A 100 -1.83 21.73 3.32
CA ILE A 100 -0.58 22.50 3.15
C ILE A 100 0.21 21.95 1.95
N LEU A 101 0.43 20.64 1.91
CA LEU A 101 1.17 19.96 0.86
C LEU A 101 0.44 20.01 -0.49
N HIS A 102 -0.88 19.80 -0.50
CA HIS A 102 -1.70 19.87 -1.72
C HIS A 102 -1.60 21.23 -2.41
N TYR A 103 -1.72 22.33 -1.66
CA TYR A 103 -1.60 23.69 -2.19
C TYR A 103 -0.15 24.09 -2.49
N GLN A 104 0.81 23.60 -1.70
CA GLN A 104 2.24 23.79 -1.97
C GLN A 104 2.61 23.16 -3.33
N SER A 105 2.24 21.90 -3.57
CA SER A 105 2.58 21.20 -4.82
C SER A 105 1.90 21.76 -6.07
N ARG A 106 0.76 22.44 -5.97
CA ARG A 106 0.05 23.01 -7.13
C ARG A 106 0.38 24.48 -7.38
N HIS A 107 0.58 25.25 -6.31
CA HIS A 107 0.63 26.71 -6.40
C HIS A 107 1.82 27.35 -5.68
N GLY A 108 2.70 26.56 -5.06
CA GLY A 108 3.79 27.06 -4.22
C GLY A 108 3.28 27.87 -3.02
N ALA A 109 2.10 27.54 -2.50
CA ALA A 109 1.40 28.37 -1.52
C ALA A 109 2.17 28.52 -0.20
N PHE A 110 2.77 27.44 0.30
CA PHE A 110 3.54 27.49 1.54
C PHE A 110 4.86 28.24 1.36
N LEU A 111 5.51 28.10 0.20
CA LEU A 111 6.68 28.90 -0.17
C LEU A 111 6.36 30.40 -0.22
N LYS A 112 5.21 30.78 -0.81
CA LYS A 112 4.74 32.18 -0.81
C LYS A 112 4.44 32.68 0.60
N PHE A 113 3.83 31.85 1.44
CA PHE A 113 3.59 32.15 2.85
C PHE A 113 4.92 32.40 3.59
N TYR A 114 5.91 31.52 3.42
CA TYR A 114 7.24 31.67 4.00
C TYR A 114 7.90 32.99 3.58
N ARG A 115 7.92 33.31 2.28
CA ARG A 115 8.49 34.56 1.76
C ARG A 115 7.82 35.78 2.39
N ARG A 116 6.48 35.78 2.45
CA ARG A 116 5.71 36.92 2.96
C ARG A 116 5.82 37.10 4.48
N MET A 117 5.73 36.01 5.25
CA MET A 117 5.51 36.09 6.70
C MET A 117 6.76 35.83 7.54
N ILE A 118 7.79 35.22 6.95
CA ILE A 118 8.98 34.76 7.69
C ILE A 118 10.24 35.44 7.17
N LYS A 119 10.49 35.39 5.85
CA LYS A 119 11.72 35.92 5.24
C LYS A 119 11.90 37.41 5.49
N ASP A 120 10.83 38.19 5.30
CA ASP A 120 10.87 39.66 5.38
C ASP A 120 10.77 40.19 6.83
N TYR A 121 10.47 39.33 7.81
CA TYR A 121 10.27 39.72 9.20
C TYR A 121 11.44 39.26 10.10
N PRO A 122 12.31 40.17 10.59
CA PRO A 122 13.54 39.81 11.30
C PRO A 122 13.35 38.93 12.53
N LEU A 123 12.26 39.13 13.28
CA LEU A 123 11.96 38.34 14.47
C LEU A 123 11.61 36.88 14.10
N MET A 124 10.77 36.70 13.07
CA MET A 124 10.36 35.36 12.61
C MET A 124 11.54 34.62 11.97
N ARG A 125 12.38 35.33 11.22
CA ARG A 125 13.63 34.80 10.69
C ARG A 125 14.55 34.28 11.79
N ARG A 126 14.82 35.10 12.82
CA ARG A 126 15.67 34.68 13.97
C ARG A 126 15.08 33.50 14.73
N LEU A 127 13.75 33.46 14.86
CA LEU A 127 13.06 32.34 15.49
C LEU A 127 13.27 31.06 14.67
N LEU A 128 13.08 31.11 13.36
CA LEU A 128 13.34 29.96 12.48
C LEU A 128 14.80 29.52 12.55
N GLU A 129 15.75 30.48 12.54
CA GLU A 129 17.18 30.20 12.67
C GLU A 129 17.52 29.49 14.00
N ALA A 130 16.87 29.87 15.11
CA ALA A 130 17.02 29.22 16.40
C ALA A 130 16.34 27.83 16.48
N CYS A 131 15.27 27.63 15.71
CA CYS A 131 14.49 26.39 15.72
C CYS A 131 15.16 25.24 14.96
N VAL A 132 15.99 25.52 13.96
CA VAL A 132 16.58 24.49 13.10
C VAL A 132 17.95 24.08 13.61
N VAL A 133 18.10 22.79 13.90
CA VAL A 133 19.36 22.17 14.32
C VAL A 133 19.68 21.02 13.37
N PHE A 134 20.86 21.08 12.76
CA PHE A 134 21.38 20.00 11.92
C PHE A 134 22.13 18.95 12.75
N GLU A 135 22.24 17.75 12.18
CA GLU A 135 23.00 16.67 12.79
C GLU A 135 24.49 17.01 12.85
N ASP A 136 25.01 17.62 11.79
CA ASP A 136 26.37 18.13 11.74
C ASP A 136 26.51 19.44 12.54
N ASN A 137 27.74 19.97 12.61
CA ASN A 137 28.01 21.24 13.30
C ASN A 137 27.71 22.47 12.43
N THR A 138 26.98 22.32 11.33
CA THR A 138 26.59 23.44 10.48
C THR A 138 25.58 24.33 11.20
N VAL A 139 25.84 25.63 11.18
CA VAL A 139 24.92 26.63 11.72
C VAL A 139 23.91 26.98 10.64
N TYR A 140 22.63 26.79 10.93
CA TYR A 140 21.58 27.16 10.01
C TYR A 140 21.41 28.68 9.95
N SER A 141 21.43 29.23 8.73
CA SER A 141 21.13 30.63 8.48
C SER A 141 20.29 30.74 7.22
N VAL A 142 19.20 31.50 7.31
CA VAL A 142 18.22 31.63 6.22
C VAL A 142 18.86 32.18 4.93
N SER A 143 19.87 33.05 5.04
CA SER A 143 20.57 33.60 3.86
C SER A 143 21.50 32.61 3.15
N SER A 144 21.81 31.47 3.77
CA SER A 144 22.76 30.50 3.21
C SER A 144 22.08 29.42 2.36
N PHE A 145 20.76 29.36 2.36
CA PHE A 145 19.98 28.32 1.69
C PHE A 145 18.88 28.92 0.80
N PRO A 146 18.44 28.20 -0.25
CA PRO A 146 17.31 28.61 -1.07
C PRO A 146 16.01 28.75 -0.26
N ASP A 147 15.09 29.57 -0.76
CA ASP A 147 13.79 29.80 -0.10
C ASP A 147 12.97 28.51 0.01
N GLU A 148 13.07 27.62 -0.96
CA GLU A 148 12.41 26.31 -1.00
C GLU A 148 12.88 25.42 0.16
N PHE A 149 14.19 25.38 0.41
CA PHE A 149 14.76 24.65 1.54
C PHE A 149 14.36 25.28 2.88
N ASN A 150 14.39 26.61 2.98
CA ASN A 150 13.99 27.32 4.21
C ASN A 150 12.49 27.13 4.51
N ALA A 151 11.64 27.14 3.48
CA ALA A 151 10.22 26.83 3.61
C ALA A 151 10.02 25.38 4.09
N TRP A 152 10.77 24.43 3.54
CA TRP A 152 10.74 23.05 4.02
C TRP A 152 11.20 22.93 5.49
N MET A 153 12.25 23.63 5.91
CA MET A 153 12.69 23.65 7.31
C MET A 153 11.62 24.15 8.28
N LEU A 154 10.87 25.19 7.90
CA LEU A 154 9.72 25.67 8.66
C LEU A 154 8.60 24.63 8.72
N PHE A 155 8.28 24.03 7.57
CA PHE A 155 7.27 22.99 7.47
C PHE A 155 7.58 21.80 8.39
N ARG A 156 8.83 21.35 8.46
CA ARG A 156 9.28 20.28 9.37
C ARG A 156 8.99 20.59 10.84
N GLN A 157 9.09 21.85 11.26
CA GLN A 157 8.78 22.21 12.66
C GLN A 157 7.28 22.08 12.96
N ILE A 158 6.42 22.43 12.00
CA ILE A 158 4.97 22.26 12.11
C ILE A 158 4.64 20.76 12.17
N GLU A 159 5.25 19.98 11.30
CA GLU A 159 5.07 18.54 11.23
C GLU A 159 5.47 17.84 12.54
N ASN A 160 6.64 18.18 13.11
CA ASN A 160 7.10 17.61 14.38
C ASN A 160 6.08 17.80 15.52
N VAL A 161 5.44 18.96 15.60
CA VAL A 161 4.37 19.21 16.59
C VAL A 161 3.17 18.31 16.31
N ILE A 162 2.69 18.26 15.06
CA ILE A 162 1.45 17.55 14.72
C ILE A 162 1.63 16.02 14.86
N LEU A 163 2.69 15.45 14.29
CA LEU A 163 2.93 14.00 14.30
C LEU A 163 3.19 13.47 15.70
N ALA A 164 3.95 14.20 16.53
CA ALA A 164 4.21 13.78 17.90
C ALA A 164 2.93 13.78 18.74
N ASN A 165 2.11 14.84 18.64
CA ASN A 165 0.85 14.90 19.36
C ASN A 165 -0.21 13.91 18.84
N ASP A 166 -0.21 13.60 17.54
CA ASP A 166 -1.04 12.53 16.96
C ASP A 166 -0.71 11.16 17.57
N LEU A 167 0.58 10.82 17.65
CA LEU A 167 1.01 9.56 18.27
C LEU A 167 0.71 9.52 19.78
N VAL A 168 1.04 10.60 20.51
CA VAL A 168 0.82 10.64 21.96
C VAL A 168 -0.67 10.61 22.31
N SER A 169 -1.52 11.33 21.56
CA SER A 169 -2.97 11.29 21.77
C SER A 169 -3.56 9.89 21.52
N TYR A 170 -3.03 9.14 20.55
CA TYR A 170 -3.39 7.73 20.35
C TYR A 170 -2.95 6.85 21.53
N CYS A 171 -1.74 7.05 22.04
CA CYS A 171 -1.25 6.34 23.23
C CYS A 171 -2.12 6.62 24.46
N VAL A 172 -2.48 7.89 24.71
CA VAL A 172 -3.39 8.26 25.80
C VAL A 172 -4.75 7.60 25.62
N LEU A 173 -5.34 7.68 24.42
CA LEU A 173 -6.61 7.02 24.11
C LEU A 173 -6.53 5.50 24.34
N SER A 174 -5.41 4.88 23.99
CA SER A 174 -5.18 3.44 24.20
C SER A 174 -5.18 3.06 25.68
N VAL A 175 -4.57 3.89 26.52
CA VAL A 175 -4.57 3.70 27.98
C VAL A 175 -5.97 3.92 28.56
N VAL A 176 -6.66 4.99 28.14
CA VAL A 176 -8.03 5.32 28.59
C VAL A 176 -9.04 4.22 28.21
N CYS A 177 -8.89 3.64 27.02
CA CYS A 177 -9.75 2.56 26.53
C CYS A 177 -9.35 1.17 27.03
N CYS A 178 -8.30 1.05 27.86
CA CYS A 178 -7.78 -0.24 28.29
C CYS A 178 -8.75 -0.98 29.21
N GLY A 179 -9.27 -2.11 28.73
CA GLY A 179 -10.09 -3.01 29.51
C GLY A 179 -9.28 -3.78 30.57
N ARG A 180 -9.98 -4.51 31.44
CA ARG A 180 -9.33 -5.40 32.41
C ARG A 180 -8.65 -6.57 31.68
N VAL A 181 -7.32 -6.64 31.81
CA VAL A 181 -6.48 -7.72 31.29
C VAL A 181 -6.04 -8.63 32.44
N SER A 182 -6.26 -9.94 32.30
CA SER A 182 -5.87 -10.94 33.29
C SER A 182 -4.80 -11.87 32.74
N LEU A 183 -3.58 -11.83 33.31
CA LEU A 183 -2.47 -12.72 32.92
C LEU A 183 -2.75 -14.21 33.22
N ARG A 184 -3.83 -14.53 33.94
CA ARG A 184 -4.28 -15.91 34.16
C ARG A 184 -5.12 -16.45 33.00
N SER A 185 -5.68 -15.58 32.17
CA SER A 185 -6.46 -15.97 30.99
C SER A 185 -5.52 -16.21 29.81
N PRO A 186 -5.45 -17.42 29.24
CA PRO A 186 -4.65 -17.68 28.05
C PRO A 186 -5.02 -16.77 26.87
N VAL A 187 -6.31 -16.41 26.74
CA VAL A 187 -6.79 -15.51 25.68
C VAL A 187 -6.22 -14.11 25.86
N ASP A 188 -6.21 -13.60 27.10
CA ASP A 188 -5.68 -12.27 27.38
C ASP A 188 -4.16 -12.22 27.15
N VAL A 189 -3.44 -13.29 27.52
CA VAL A 189 -2.01 -13.44 27.22
C VAL A 189 -1.76 -13.42 25.71
N LEU A 190 -2.56 -14.16 24.93
CA LEU A 190 -2.46 -14.15 23.46
C LEU A 190 -2.75 -12.77 22.87
N CYS A 191 -3.76 -12.05 23.36
CA CYS A 191 -4.05 -10.68 22.93
C CYS A 191 -2.90 -9.72 23.21
N VAL A 192 -2.27 -9.81 24.39
CA VAL A 192 -1.09 -9.01 24.75
C VAL A 192 0.09 -9.35 23.85
N VAL A 193 0.40 -10.63 23.67
CA VAL A 193 1.49 -11.08 22.78
C VAL A 193 1.26 -10.58 21.35
N PHE A 194 0.04 -10.70 20.84
CA PHE A 194 -0.32 -10.19 19.51
C PHE A 194 -0.13 -8.68 19.41
N GLY A 195 -0.63 -7.90 20.37
CA GLY A 195 -0.46 -6.44 20.38
C GLY A 195 1.01 -6.02 20.46
N CYS A 196 1.80 -6.63 21.34
CA CYS A 196 3.24 -6.37 21.43
C CYS A 196 3.97 -6.73 20.12
N ALA A 197 3.63 -7.87 19.51
CA ALA A 197 4.20 -8.27 18.23
C ALA A 197 3.84 -7.27 17.12
N SER A 198 2.60 -6.78 17.06
CA SER A 198 2.18 -5.75 16.09
C SER A 198 2.91 -4.43 16.29
N ILE A 199 3.13 -3.99 17.54
CA ILE A 199 3.94 -2.80 17.84
C ILE A 199 5.38 -2.99 17.38
N ALA A 200 6.01 -4.10 17.74
CA ALA A 200 7.38 -4.41 17.35
C ALA A 200 7.55 -4.46 15.83
N PHE A 201 6.59 -5.09 15.14
CA PHE A 201 6.57 -5.16 13.68
C PHE A 201 6.37 -3.77 13.03
N ALA A 202 5.49 -2.93 13.57
CA ALA A 202 5.29 -1.57 13.07
C ALA A 202 6.54 -0.69 13.26
N LEU A 203 7.19 -0.77 14.42
CA LEU A 203 8.44 -0.07 14.70
C LEU A 203 9.56 -0.52 13.76
N TRP A 204 9.73 -1.82 13.57
CA TRP A 204 10.68 -2.37 12.61
C TRP A 204 10.39 -1.89 11.19
N SER A 205 9.13 -1.94 10.75
CA SER A 205 8.72 -1.51 9.42
C SER A 205 9.01 -0.02 9.19
N LYS A 206 8.72 0.83 10.18
CA LYS A 206 9.00 2.27 10.11
C LYS A 206 10.51 2.57 10.13
N ALA A 207 11.29 1.87 10.95
CA ALA A 207 12.73 2.04 11.01
C ALA A 207 13.42 1.62 9.70
N ASP A 208 13.04 0.46 9.13
CA ASP A 208 13.60 0.01 7.86
C ASP A 208 13.16 0.89 6.69
N ALA A 209 11.92 1.44 6.73
CA ALA A 209 11.47 2.41 5.73
C ALA A 209 12.26 3.71 5.82
N HIS A 210 12.43 4.27 7.02
CA HIS A 210 13.19 5.50 7.26
C HIS A 210 14.65 5.38 6.82
N ARG A 211 15.30 4.22 7.07
CA ARG A 211 16.65 3.92 6.56
C ARG A 211 16.78 4.06 5.04
N VAL A 212 15.75 3.65 4.30
CA VAL A 212 15.75 3.65 2.82
C VAL A 212 15.48 5.04 2.26
N VAL A 213 14.43 5.72 2.77
CA VAL A 213 13.96 7.00 2.21
C VAL A 213 14.69 8.22 2.79
N GLY A 214 15.24 8.10 4.00
CA GLY A 214 15.88 9.18 4.73
C GLY A 214 14.90 10.27 5.20
N ASP A 215 15.43 11.25 5.93
CA ASP A 215 14.65 12.36 6.48
C ASP A 215 13.96 13.21 5.40
N PHE A 216 14.61 13.39 4.25
CA PHE A 216 14.07 14.21 3.17
C PHE A 216 12.66 13.74 2.74
N ALA A 217 12.52 12.45 2.41
CA ALA A 217 11.24 11.89 2.01
C ALA A 217 10.29 11.62 3.20
N TRP A 218 10.83 11.37 4.41
CA TRP A 218 10.01 11.22 5.61
C TRP A 218 9.18 12.48 5.91
N TYR A 219 9.74 13.66 5.62
CA TYR A 219 9.11 14.98 5.82
C TYR A 219 8.61 15.60 4.48
N TRP A 220 8.23 14.78 3.49
CA TRP A 220 7.66 15.23 2.21
C TRP A 220 8.46 16.35 1.51
N GLY A 221 9.79 16.28 1.55
CA GLY A 221 10.67 17.32 1.01
C GLY A 221 10.53 17.53 -0.51
N ASP A 222 10.09 16.50 -1.23
CA ASP A 222 9.82 16.53 -2.68
C ASP A 222 8.67 17.45 -3.09
N PHE A 223 7.83 17.87 -2.13
CA PHE A 223 6.86 18.95 -2.32
C PHE A 223 7.49 20.35 -2.44
N PHE A 224 8.78 20.49 -2.11
CA PHE A 224 9.50 21.77 -2.10
C PHE A 224 10.62 21.82 -3.13
N PHE A 225 11.43 20.78 -3.23
CA PHE A 225 12.54 20.65 -4.18
C PHE A 225 12.86 19.16 -4.40
N LEU A 226 13.55 18.79 -5.47
CA LEU A 226 13.92 17.38 -5.72
C LEU A 226 15.28 17.06 -5.10
N LEU A 227 15.51 15.81 -4.72
CA LEU A 227 16.82 15.33 -4.29
C LEU A 227 17.48 14.56 -5.42
N ASP A 228 18.73 14.88 -5.75
CA ASP A 228 19.54 14.18 -6.76
C ASP A 228 20.05 12.85 -6.19
N LYS A 229 19.13 11.92 -5.95
CA LYS A 229 19.40 10.59 -5.40
C LYS A 229 18.59 9.54 -6.14
N ASN A 230 19.25 8.46 -6.55
CA ASN A 230 18.56 7.30 -7.11
C ASN A 230 17.76 6.60 -6.00
N LEU A 231 16.44 6.46 -6.20
CA LEU A 231 15.57 5.67 -5.34
C LEU A 231 16.01 4.20 -5.40
N THR A 232 16.68 3.72 -4.35
CA THR A 232 16.99 2.30 -4.19
C THR A 232 15.90 1.65 -3.38
N PHE A 233 15.10 0.81 -4.02
CA PHE A 233 14.07 0.08 -3.31
C PHE A 233 14.63 -1.23 -2.73
N ASP A 234 15.09 -1.16 -1.49
CA ASP A 234 15.60 -2.29 -0.71
C ASP A 234 14.75 -2.51 0.55
N GLY A 235 14.89 -3.69 1.16
CA GLY A 235 14.27 -4.05 2.42
C GLY A 235 12.74 -4.04 2.38
N ILE A 236 12.11 -3.31 3.31
CA ILE A 236 10.65 -3.27 3.46
C ILE A 236 9.91 -2.82 2.19
N PHE A 237 10.53 -1.97 1.35
CA PHE A 237 9.96 -1.52 0.07
C PHE A 237 9.98 -2.58 -1.04
N GLN A 238 10.64 -3.73 -0.82
CA GLN A 238 10.49 -4.90 -1.71
C GLN A 238 9.28 -5.76 -1.32
N MET A 239 8.83 -5.65 -0.07
CA MET A 239 7.71 -6.42 0.46
C MET A 239 6.38 -5.70 0.32
N PHE A 240 6.36 -4.38 0.51
CA PHE A 240 5.15 -3.57 0.55
C PHE A 240 5.27 -2.29 -0.29
N PRO A 241 4.20 -1.84 -0.95
CA PRO A 241 4.21 -0.64 -1.77
C PRO A 241 4.41 0.64 -0.97
N HIS A 242 3.63 0.82 0.08
CA HIS A 242 3.67 2.00 0.93
C HIS A 242 3.85 1.57 2.39
N PRO A 243 5.03 1.07 2.79
CA PRO A 243 5.23 0.47 4.11
C PRO A 243 4.95 1.45 5.26
N MET A 244 5.21 2.75 5.05
CA MET A 244 4.89 3.79 6.03
C MET A 244 3.39 3.97 6.27
N TYR A 245 2.57 3.73 5.24
CA TYR A 245 1.12 3.95 5.20
C TYR A 245 0.31 2.67 5.42
N THR A 246 0.94 1.50 5.37
CA THR A 246 0.26 0.19 5.43
C THR A 246 0.75 -0.60 6.63
N VAL A 247 1.81 -1.40 6.48
CA VAL A 247 2.35 -2.26 7.55
C VAL A 247 2.91 -1.49 8.75
N GLY A 248 3.36 -0.25 8.54
CA GLY A 248 3.73 0.67 9.61
C GLY A 248 2.57 1.06 10.54
N TYR A 249 1.32 0.78 10.15
CA TYR A 249 0.11 0.97 10.96
C TYR A 249 -0.39 -0.33 11.61
N ALA A 250 0.34 -1.45 11.51
CA ALA A 250 -0.07 -2.71 12.11
C ALA A 250 -0.40 -2.62 13.61
N PHE A 251 0.31 -1.76 14.35
CA PHE A 251 0.05 -1.51 15.78
C PHE A 251 -1.38 -0.98 16.03
N MET A 252 -1.97 -0.23 15.09
CA MET A 252 -3.34 0.27 15.22
C MET A 252 -4.39 -0.85 15.21
N TYR A 253 -4.03 -2.06 14.77
CA TYR A 253 -4.92 -3.23 14.85
C TYR A 253 -4.57 -4.14 16.03
N GLY A 254 -3.29 -4.24 16.39
CA GLY A 254 -2.84 -5.03 17.54
C GLY A 254 -3.16 -4.41 18.90
N VAL A 255 -3.03 -3.09 19.03
CA VAL A 255 -3.29 -2.39 20.31
C VAL A 255 -4.74 -2.52 20.75
N PRO A 256 -5.78 -2.30 19.91
CA PRO A 256 -7.17 -2.54 20.29
C PRO A 256 -7.47 -3.95 20.78
N VAL A 257 -6.82 -4.96 20.19
CA VAL A 257 -6.94 -6.37 20.61
C VAL A 257 -6.31 -6.56 21.99
N MET A 258 -5.10 -6.01 22.19
CA MET A 258 -4.40 -6.02 23.49
C MET A 258 -5.19 -5.30 24.59
N THR A 259 -5.83 -4.17 24.28
CA THR A 259 -6.64 -3.39 25.22
C THR A 259 -8.08 -3.91 25.36
N LYS A 260 -8.48 -4.90 24.55
CA LYS A 260 -9.83 -5.46 24.49
C LYS A 260 -10.93 -4.39 24.31
N SER A 261 -10.70 -3.45 23.40
CA SER A 261 -11.58 -2.28 23.22
C SER A 261 -12.08 -2.10 21.80
N TYR A 262 -13.40 -2.20 21.62
CA TYR A 262 -14.06 -1.89 20.35
C TYR A 262 -13.96 -0.40 20.00
N THR A 263 -14.10 0.50 20.97
CA THR A 263 -13.94 1.95 20.77
C THR A 263 -12.56 2.27 20.21
N LEU A 264 -11.51 1.71 20.81
CA LEU A 264 -10.15 1.92 20.30
C LEU A 264 -9.98 1.32 18.90
N PHE A 265 -10.56 0.15 18.63
CA PHE A 265 -10.54 -0.45 17.29
C PHE A 265 -11.17 0.48 16.24
N TYR A 266 -12.35 1.04 16.50
CA TYR A 266 -13.00 1.96 15.56
C TYR A 266 -12.21 3.24 15.36
N MET A 267 -11.66 3.83 16.43
CA MET A 267 -10.79 5.00 16.31
C MET A 267 -9.50 4.68 15.54
N SER A 268 -8.97 3.47 15.70
CA SER A 268 -7.78 3.00 14.97
C SER A 268 -8.06 2.82 13.48
N VAL A 269 -9.19 2.22 13.13
CA VAL A 269 -9.66 2.10 11.74
C VAL A 269 -9.84 3.49 11.14
N PHE A 270 -10.51 4.41 11.84
CA PHE A 270 -10.64 5.81 11.42
C PHE A 270 -9.27 6.44 11.15
N GLY A 271 -8.33 6.33 12.10
CA GLY A 271 -6.99 6.90 11.96
C GLY A 271 -6.22 6.35 10.77
N HIS A 272 -6.27 5.04 10.53
CA HIS A 272 -5.61 4.44 9.39
C HIS A 272 -6.29 4.79 8.06
N LEU A 273 -7.62 4.87 8.01
CA LEU A 273 -8.35 5.33 6.82
C LEU A 273 -8.02 6.79 6.48
N CYS A 274 -7.85 7.68 7.47
CA CYS A 274 -7.35 9.03 7.23
C CYS A 274 -5.95 9.03 6.61
N GLN A 275 -5.07 8.13 7.07
CA GLN A 275 -3.73 7.98 6.50
C GLN A 275 -3.75 7.49 5.06
N LEU A 276 -4.57 6.49 4.75
CA LEU A 276 -4.74 5.99 3.38
C LEU A 276 -5.39 7.05 2.47
N ALA A 277 -6.34 7.84 2.99
CA ALA A 277 -6.92 8.95 2.25
C ALA A 277 -5.88 10.03 1.93
N PHE A 278 -4.99 10.37 2.86
CA PHE A 278 -3.87 11.27 2.60
C PHE A 278 -2.98 10.74 1.46
N LEU A 279 -2.64 9.43 1.48
CA LEU A 279 -1.85 8.80 0.43
C LEU A 279 -2.53 8.93 -0.94
N VAL A 280 -3.81 8.59 -1.03
CA VAL A 280 -4.57 8.57 -2.30
C VAL A 280 -4.86 9.98 -2.84
N PHE A 281 -5.17 10.95 -1.98
CA PHE A 281 -5.62 12.28 -2.42
C PHE A 281 -4.52 13.36 -2.44
N VAL A 282 -3.40 13.14 -1.76
CA VAL A 282 -2.32 14.13 -1.63
C VAL A 282 -1.01 13.60 -2.20
N GLU A 283 -0.52 12.47 -1.70
CA GLU A 283 0.82 11.98 -2.04
C GLU A 283 0.89 11.33 -3.42
N ASN A 284 0.02 10.37 -3.75
CA ASN A 284 0.03 9.73 -5.08
C ASN A 284 -0.16 10.75 -6.21
N PRO A 285 -1.13 11.70 -6.15
CA PRO A 285 -1.27 12.71 -7.20
C PRO A 285 -0.11 13.70 -7.28
N HIS A 286 0.71 13.82 -6.22
CA HIS A 286 1.97 14.56 -6.28
C HIS A 286 3.03 13.73 -6.99
N ILE A 287 3.24 12.48 -6.56
CA ILE A 287 4.19 11.54 -7.16
C ILE A 287 3.95 11.41 -8.66
N ASP A 288 2.71 11.23 -9.09
CA ASP A 288 2.36 11.06 -10.50
C ASP A 288 2.73 12.30 -11.33
N ARG A 289 2.49 13.50 -10.80
CA ARG A 289 2.84 14.76 -11.48
C ARG A 289 4.33 15.03 -11.52
N THR A 290 5.05 14.63 -10.47
CA THR A 290 6.48 14.92 -10.31
C THR A 290 7.35 13.91 -11.04
N TYR A 291 7.03 12.62 -10.95
CA TYR A 291 7.90 11.53 -11.41
C TYR A 291 7.39 10.83 -12.68
N ASN A 292 6.07 10.65 -12.87
CA ASN A 292 5.58 9.91 -14.06
C ASN A 292 5.70 10.75 -15.33
N VAL A 293 5.60 12.09 -15.25
CA VAL A 293 5.81 12.99 -16.40
C VAL A 293 7.24 12.94 -16.93
N LEU A 294 8.20 12.54 -16.10
CA LEU A 294 9.61 12.38 -16.49
C LEU A 294 9.87 11.08 -17.25
N SER A 295 8.91 10.15 -17.31
CA SER A 295 9.05 8.85 -17.97
C SER A 295 8.44 8.89 -19.38
N SER A 296 9.27 8.82 -20.43
CA SER A 296 8.78 8.69 -21.82
C SER A 296 8.37 7.25 -22.12
N PRO A 297 7.27 7.01 -22.87
CA PRO A 297 6.86 5.66 -23.27
C PRO A 297 7.96 4.95 -24.04
N THR A 298 8.19 3.69 -23.73
CA THR A 298 9.14 2.85 -24.46
C THR A 298 8.61 2.50 -25.86
N ALA A 299 9.51 2.24 -26.82
CA ALA A 299 9.12 1.84 -28.18
C ALA A 299 8.21 0.58 -28.20
N GLU A 300 8.42 -0.33 -27.25
CA GLU A 300 7.61 -1.54 -27.08
C GLU A 300 6.18 -1.22 -26.59
N GLU A 301 6.02 -0.26 -25.68
CA GLU A 301 4.69 0.20 -25.24
C GLU A 301 3.94 0.88 -26.36
N GLN A 302 4.64 1.63 -27.22
CA GLN A 302 4.06 2.22 -28.43
C GLN A 302 3.56 1.14 -29.39
N GLN A 303 4.39 0.12 -29.67
CA GLN A 303 4.00 -1.01 -30.52
C GLN A 303 2.81 -1.78 -29.93
N ARG A 304 2.82 -2.07 -28.62
CA ARG A 304 1.69 -2.72 -27.94
C ARG A 304 0.41 -1.90 -28.10
N ASN A 305 0.48 -0.59 -27.89
CA ASN A 305 -0.68 0.29 -28.03
C ASN A 305 -1.19 0.36 -29.47
N GLU A 306 -0.30 0.29 -30.47
CA GLU A 306 -0.67 0.24 -31.88
C GLU A 306 -1.44 -1.04 -32.24
N VAL A 307 -0.98 -2.20 -31.76
CA VAL A 307 -1.68 -3.49 -32.00
C VAL A 307 -3.03 -3.53 -31.28
N LEU A 308 -3.10 -3.03 -30.05
CA LEU A 308 -4.29 -3.11 -29.23
C LEU A 308 -5.36 -2.08 -29.59
N TYR A 309 -4.96 -0.83 -29.77
CA TYR A 309 -5.82 0.36 -29.89
C TYR A 309 -5.61 1.14 -31.20
N GLY A 310 -4.88 0.57 -32.17
CA GLY A 310 -4.61 1.20 -33.45
C GLY A 310 -5.86 1.59 -34.23
N ASN A 311 -5.68 2.33 -35.33
CA ASN A 311 -6.79 2.86 -36.11
C ASN A 311 -7.37 1.81 -37.07
N GLY A 312 -8.66 1.52 -36.96
CA GLY A 312 -9.43 0.79 -37.98
C GLY A 312 -10.05 -0.53 -37.52
N ARG A 313 -10.37 -1.41 -38.49
CA ARG A 313 -10.99 -2.74 -38.26
C ARG A 313 -10.03 -3.79 -37.70
N GLU A 314 -8.76 -3.44 -37.55
CA GLU A 314 -7.69 -4.37 -37.14
C GLU A 314 -7.43 -4.35 -35.62
N ALA A 315 -7.93 -3.33 -34.91
CA ALA A 315 -7.79 -3.22 -33.45
C ALA A 315 -8.55 -4.33 -32.71
N TYR A 316 -7.93 -4.82 -31.62
CA TYR A 316 -8.53 -5.84 -30.75
C TYR A 316 -9.35 -5.26 -29.60
N LEU A 317 -9.06 -4.01 -29.21
CA LEU A 317 -9.67 -3.33 -28.08
C LEU A 317 -10.24 -1.97 -28.50
N GLU A 318 -11.43 -1.68 -27.99
CA GLU A 318 -12.00 -0.34 -27.97
C GLU A 318 -11.47 0.42 -26.75
N HIS A 319 -11.43 1.75 -26.79
CA HIS A 319 -10.95 2.55 -25.65
C HIS A 319 -11.88 2.46 -24.42
N ASN A 320 -13.13 2.04 -24.62
CA ASN A 320 -14.17 1.99 -23.59
C ASN A 320 -14.78 0.57 -23.52
N GLU A 321 -13.93 -0.43 -23.26
CA GLU A 321 -14.43 -1.79 -23.02
C GLU A 321 -15.28 -1.84 -21.74
N LEU A 322 -16.34 -2.65 -21.80
CA LEU A 322 -17.16 -2.91 -20.63
C LEU A 322 -16.41 -3.83 -19.67
N VAL A 323 -15.93 -3.26 -18.57
CA VAL A 323 -15.25 -4.00 -17.49
C VAL A 323 -16.13 -3.99 -16.25
N VAL A 324 -16.72 -5.15 -15.96
CA VAL A 324 -17.85 -5.32 -15.04
C VAL A 324 -19.01 -4.42 -15.45
N LEU A 325 -19.08 -3.21 -14.90
CA LEU A 325 -20.06 -2.16 -15.22
C LEU A 325 -19.39 -0.81 -15.57
N MET A 326 -18.06 -0.75 -15.60
CA MET A 326 -17.32 0.45 -16.01
C MET A 326 -17.44 0.63 -17.53
N HIS A 327 -17.58 1.88 -17.97
CA HIS A 327 -17.80 2.25 -19.38
C HIS A 327 -19.08 1.66 -20.00
N PHE A 328 -20.11 1.44 -19.20
CA PHE A 328 -21.41 0.96 -19.67
C PHE A 328 -22.02 1.87 -20.73
N ASP A 329 -22.43 1.28 -21.85
CA ASP A 329 -23.18 1.96 -22.91
C ASP A 329 -24.55 1.27 -23.12
N ILE A 330 -25.63 2.03 -22.91
CA ILE A 330 -27.00 1.54 -23.08
C ILE A 330 -27.30 1.07 -24.52
N PHE A 331 -26.61 1.60 -25.52
CA PHE A 331 -26.80 1.26 -26.93
C PHE A 331 -25.94 0.07 -27.36
N ARG A 332 -24.98 -0.37 -26.54
CA ARG A 332 -24.20 -1.58 -26.79
C ARG A 332 -25.03 -2.79 -26.35
N ALA A 333 -25.39 -3.65 -27.32
CA ALA A 333 -26.30 -4.77 -27.09
C ALA A 333 -25.85 -5.74 -25.97
N SER A 334 -24.55 -5.99 -25.85
CA SER A 334 -23.98 -6.82 -24.77
C SER A 334 -24.23 -6.24 -23.39
N ASP A 335 -24.13 -4.92 -23.28
CA ASP A 335 -24.18 -4.19 -22.02
C ASP A 335 -25.62 -4.13 -21.55
N LEU A 336 -26.56 -3.78 -22.45
CA LEU A 336 -27.98 -3.82 -22.18
C LEU A 336 -28.45 -5.23 -21.75
N LEU A 337 -27.98 -6.29 -22.41
CA LEU A 337 -28.33 -7.67 -22.04
C LEU A 337 -27.77 -8.05 -20.66
N LEU A 338 -26.56 -7.62 -20.34
CA LEU A 338 -25.99 -7.80 -19.00
C LEU A 338 -26.82 -7.07 -17.94
N ALA A 339 -27.20 -5.81 -18.19
CA ALA A 339 -28.05 -5.04 -17.28
C ALA A 339 -29.42 -5.71 -17.06
N LEU A 340 -30.08 -6.19 -18.12
CA LEU A 340 -31.33 -6.94 -18.02
C LEU A 340 -31.16 -8.22 -17.19
N THR A 341 -30.06 -8.93 -17.39
CA THR A 341 -29.73 -10.14 -16.61
C THR A 341 -29.54 -9.80 -15.13
N ILE A 342 -28.82 -8.72 -14.82
CA ILE A 342 -28.65 -8.22 -13.44
C ILE A 342 -30.01 -7.89 -12.81
N ILE A 343 -30.89 -7.21 -13.55
CA ILE A 343 -32.24 -6.87 -13.08
C ILE A 343 -33.05 -8.13 -12.78
N TYR A 344 -33.02 -9.14 -13.66
CA TYR A 344 -33.70 -10.41 -13.42
C TYR A 344 -33.16 -11.14 -12.19
N LEU A 345 -31.83 -11.17 -12.02
CA LEU A 345 -31.21 -11.77 -10.84
C LEU A 345 -31.57 -11.05 -9.55
N LEU A 346 -31.59 -9.72 -9.55
CA LEU A 346 -32.05 -8.93 -8.40
C LEU A 346 -33.53 -9.17 -8.09
N ALA A 347 -34.38 -9.27 -9.12
CA ALA A 347 -35.81 -9.54 -8.97
C ALA A 347 -36.09 -10.89 -8.30
N THR A 348 -35.18 -11.87 -8.40
CA THR A 348 -35.32 -13.15 -7.69
C THR A 348 -35.41 -12.97 -6.17
N LEU A 349 -34.85 -11.89 -5.60
CA LEU A 349 -34.94 -11.61 -4.17
C LEU A 349 -36.39 -11.41 -3.69
N LEU A 350 -37.28 -10.94 -4.59
CA LEU A 350 -38.70 -10.74 -4.32
C LEU A 350 -39.49 -12.05 -4.35
N LEU A 351 -38.92 -13.12 -4.90
CA LEU A 351 -39.56 -14.43 -4.99
C LEU A 351 -39.33 -15.23 -3.70
N PRO A 352 -40.30 -16.07 -3.28
CA PRO A 352 -40.19 -16.94 -2.11
C PRO A 352 -39.34 -18.19 -2.40
N LEU A 353 -38.16 -18.01 -3.00
CA LEU A 353 -37.23 -19.09 -3.29
C LEU A 353 -36.46 -19.49 -2.03
N PRO A 354 -36.27 -20.81 -1.79
CA PRO A 354 -35.50 -21.26 -0.64
C PRO A 354 -34.02 -20.88 -0.79
N ALA A 355 -33.37 -20.54 0.32
CA ALA A 355 -32.00 -20.00 0.32
C ALA A 355 -30.97 -20.91 -0.39
N TRP A 356 -31.14 -22.23 -0.30
CA TRP A 356 -30.24 -23.20 -0.93
C TRP A 356 -30.16 -23.07 -2.45
N VAL A 357 -31.21 -22.55 -3.11
CA VAL A 357 -31.21 -22.28 -4.55
C VAL A 357 -30.15 -21.24 -4.91
N TYR A 358 -29.97 -20.22 -4.07
CA TYR A 358 -28.94 -19.20 -4.27
C TYR A 358 -27.54 -19.77 -4.07
N ALA A 359 -27.35 -20.65 -3.08
CA ALA A 359 -26.07 -21.34 -2.89
C ALA A 359 -25.73 -22.22 -4.11
N LEU A 360 -26.70 -23.00 -4.61
CA LEU A 360 -26.52 -23.81 -5.81
C LEU A 360 -26.21 -22.93 -7.04
N HIS A 361 -26.89 -21.80 -7.18
CA HIS A 361 -26.67 -20.86 -8.27
C HIS A 361 -25.24 -20.28 -8.27
N VAL A 362 -24.69 -19.95 -7.09
CA VAL A 362 -23.28 -19.54 -6.97
C VAL A 362 -22.33 -20.64 -7.42
N ILE A 363 -22.56 -21.88 -6.97
CA ILE A 363 -21.71 -23.01 -7.35
C ILE A 363 -21.79 -23.27 -8.86
N ALA A 364 -22.97 -23.21 -9.45
CA ALA A 364 -23.15 -23.35 -10.90
C ALA A 364 -22.34 -22.28 -11.67
N TRP A 365 -22.41 -21.01 -11.26
CA TRP A 365 -21.61 -19.95 -11.89
C TRP A 365 -20.12 -20.06 -11.61
N ARG A 366 -19.68 -20.64 -10.48
CA ARG A 366 -18.27 -20.98 -10.26
C ARG A 366 -17.80 -22.03 -11.25
N VAL A 367 -18.56 -23.11 -11.40
CA VAL A 367 -18.23 -24.18 -12.33
C VAL A 367 -18.19 -23.65 -13.76
N PHE A 368 -19.12 -22.78 -14.13
CA PHE A 368 -19.11 -22.14 -15.45
C PHE A 368 -17.89 -21.22 -15.63
N HIS A 369 -17.66 -20.28 -14.70
CA HIS A 369 -16.61 -19.28 -14.84
C HIS A 369 -15.20 -19.86 -14.74
N ASN A 370 -14.91 -20.65 -13.70
CA ASN A 370 -13.56 -21.19 -13.47
C ASN A 370 -13.37 -22.54 -14.18
N GLY A 371 -14.42 -23.34 -14.33
CA GLY A 371 -14.34 -24.65 -14.98
C GLY A 371 -14.50 -24.56 -16.50
N PHE A 372 -15.67 -24.15 -16.98
CA PHE A 372 -15.98 -24.14 -18.42
C PHE A 372 -15.14 -23.11 -19.20
N LEU A 373 -15.06 -21.86 -18.74
CA LEU A 373 -14.22 -20.87 -19.43
C LEU A 373 -12.72 -21.19 -19.29
N GLY A 374 -12.30 -21.79 -18.17
CA GLY A 374 -10.94 -22.30 -18.01
C GLY A 374 -10.59 -23.43 -18.99
N TYR A 375 -11.51 -24.36 -19.21
CA TYR A 375 -11.37 -25.38 -20.25
C TYR A 375 -11.29 -24.76 -21.66
N LEU A 376 -12.12 -23.74 -21.94
CA LEU A 376 -12.09 -23.02 -23.21
C LEU A 376 -10.74 -22.35 -23.43
N LEU A 377 -10.21 -21.62 -22.44
CA LEU A 377 -8.87 -21.00 -22.51
C LEU A 377 -7.76 -22.02 -22.68
N ARG A 378 -7.84 -23.17 -21.98
CA ARG A 378 -6.88 -24.27 -22.16
C ARG A 378 -6.84 -24.76 -23.61
N ARG A 379 -8.02 -24.97 -24.23
CA ARG A 379 -8.14 -25.38 -25.64
C ARG A 379 -7.75 -24.26 -26.61
N GLU A 380 -8.00 -23.01 -26.25
CA GLU A 380 -7.56 -21.86 -27.02
C GLU A 380 -6.03 -21.78 -27.06
N SER A 381 -5.37 -21.97 -25.92
CA SER A 381 -3.91 -21.94 -25.85
C SER A 381 -3.23 -23.04 -26.68
N THR A 382 -3.82 -24.24 -26.78
CA THR A 382 -3.21 -25.37 -27.50
C THR A 382 -3.61 -25.46 -28.96
N GLU A 383 -4.87 -25.20 -29.27
CA GLU A 383 -5.47 -25.49 -30.57
C GLU A 383 -6.15 -24.28 -31.22
N LYS A 384 -6.18 -23.11 -30.56
CA LYS A 384 -6.99 -21.95 -30.99
C LYS A 384 -8.45 -22.33 -31.24
N TRP A 385 -8.97 -23.24 -30.39
CA TRP A 385 -10.26 -23.89 -30.60
C TRP A 385 -11.41 -22.88 -30.68
N PHE A 386 -11.44 -21.88 -29.80
CA PHE A 386 -12.48 -20.87 -29.82
C PHE A 386 -12.31 -19.94 -31.02
N SER A 387 -11.09 -19.46 -31.27
CA SER A 387 -10.80 -18.55 -32.38
C SER A 387 -11.14 -19.14 -33.75
N ARG A 388 -10.99 -20.45 -33.94
CA ARG A 388 -11.35 -21.16 -35.18
C ARG A 388 -12.84 -21.12 -35.54
N HIS A 389 -13.73 -20.81 -34.59
CA HIS A 389 -15.17 -20.69 -34.86
C HIS A 389 -15.56 -19.35 -35.49
N TYR A 390 -14.65 -18.38 -35.52
CA TYR A 390 -14.92 -17.03 -35.99
C TYR A 390 -14.12 -16.72 -37.26
N ALA A 391 -14.65 -15.79 -38.05
CA ALA A 391 -14.02 -15.37 -39.30
C ALA A 391 -12.74 -14.56 -39.10
N SER A 392 -12.56 -13.93 -37.93
CA SER A 392 -11.35 -13.17 -37.59
C SER A 392 -10.97 -13.32 -36.10
N PRO A 393 -9.68 -13.20 -35.75
CA PRO A 393 -9.20 -13.19 -34.37
C PRO A 393 -9.86 -12.08 -33.52
N GLN A 394 -10.09 -10.90 -34.11
CA GLN A 394 -10.77 -9.78 -33.45
C GLN A 394 -12.21 -10.14 -33.09
N ALA A 395 -12.93 -10.81 -34.00
CA ALA A 395 -14.30 -11.26 -33.73
C ALA A 395 -14.36 -12.33 -32.65
N ALA A 396 -13.40 -13.26 -32.63
CA ALA A 396 -13.25 -14.23 -31.55
C ALA A 396 -13.02 -13.51 -30.22
N PHE A 397 -11.98 -12.69 -30.12
CA PHE A 397 -11.64 -11.99 -28.89
C PHE A 397 -12.78 -11.07 -28.42
N GLY A 398 -13.46 -10.37 -29.33
CA GLY A 398 -14.66 -9.58 -29.04
C GLY A 398 -15.79 -10.37 -28.37
N ASN A 399 -16.05 -11.61 -28.81
CA ASN A 399 -17.06 -12.47 -28.17
C ASN A 399 -16.57 -13.04 -26.85
N TRP A 400 -15.29 -13.41 -26.75
CA TRP A 400 -14.68 -13.85 -25.51
C TRP A 400 -14.82 -12.78 -24.40
N LYS A 401 -14.47 -11.52 -24.69
CA LYS A 401 -14.61 -10.39 -23.74
C LYS A 401 -16.02 -10.31 -23.15
N ARG A 402 -17.04 -10.40 -24.01
CA ARG A 402 -18.46 -10.33 -23.61
C ARG A 402 -18.85 -11.50 -22.71
N ILE A 403 -18.47 -12.72 -23.07
CA ILE A 403 -18.77 -13.94 -22.30
C ILE A 403 -18.07 -13.88 -20.95
N TYR A 404 -16.78 -13.55 -20.94
CA TYR A 404 -15.98 -13.45 -19.73
C TYR A 404 -16.52 -12.36 -18.79
N ASN A 405 -16.80 -11.16 -19.31
CA ASN A 405 -17.31 -10.04 -18.50
C ASN A 405 -18.68 -10.35 -17.87
N ALA A 406 -19.60 -10.92 -18.66
CA ALA A 406 -20.88 -11.35 -18.14
C ALA A 406 -20.70 -12.44 -17.07
N SER A 407 -19.82 -13.41 -17.32
CA SER A 407 -19.53 -14.50 -16.41
C SER A 407 -19.00 -14.00 -15.07
N VAL A 408 -17.99 -13.14 -15.04
CA VAL A 408 -17.41 -12.60 -13.79
C VAL A 408 -18.39 -11.69 -13.04
N THR A 409 -19.22 -10.92 -13.76
CA THR A 409 -20.24 -10.06 -13.16
C THR A 409 -21.34 -10.88 -12.48
N ILE A 410 -21.93 -11.84 -13.19
CA ILE A 410 -23.01 -12.69 -12.66
C ILE A 410 -22.49 -13.58 -11.53
N THR A 411 -21.25 -14.03 -11.66
CA THR A 411 -20.48 -14.74 -10.63
C THR A 411 -20.51 -14.02 -9.29
N ASN A 412 -20.06 -12.76 -9.28
CA ASN A 412 -19.92 -11.97 -8.07
C ASN A 412 -21.30 -11.53 -7.55
N LEU A 413 -22.21 -11.17 -8.45
CA LEU A 413 -23.59 -10.82 -8.09
C LEU A 413 -24.31 -12.00 -7.43
N SER A 414 -24.20 -13.22 -7.99
CA SER A 414 -24.83 -14.42 -7.41
C SER A 414 -24.35 -14.66 -5.99
N TYR A 415 -23.06 -14.42 -5.72
CA TYR A 415 -22.49 -14.56 -4.38
C TYR A 415 -23.06 -13.52 -3.40
N CYS A 416 -23.17 -12.25 -3.83
CA CYS A 416 -23.84 -11.20 -3.06
C CYS A 416 -25.31 -11.54 -2.76
N LEU A 417 -26.06 -12.04 -3.75
CA LEU A 417 -27.46 -12.44 -3.58
C LEU A 417 -27.60 -13.60 -2.59
N CYS A 418 -26.70 -14.59 -2.66
CA CYS A 418 -26.63 -15.68 -1.69
C CYS A 418 -26.37 -15.13 -0.27
N ALA A 419 -25.42 -14.22 -0.12
CA ALA A 419 -25.12 -13.58 1.16
C ALA A 419 -26.30 -12.82 1.74
N VAL A 420 -27.05 -12.08 0.91
CA VAL A 420 -28.28 -11.38 1.31
C VAL A 420 -29.34 -12.37 1.80
N LYS A 421 -29.58 -13.47 1.07
CA LYS A 421 -30.61 -14.46 1.45
C LYS A 421 -30.25 -15.27 2.69
N TYR A 422 -28.97 -15.46 2.95
CA TYR A 422 -28.48 -16.12 4.15
C TYR A 422 -28.14 -15.17 5.30
N PHE A 423 -28.51 -13.88 5.20
CA PHE A 423 -28.16 -12.91 6.22
C PHE A 423 -28.74 -13.28 7.59
N THR A 424 -27.87 -13.35 8.59
CA THR A 424 -28.22 -13.56 9.99
C THR A 424 -27.51 -12.52 10.85
N TRP A 425 -28.27 -11.83 11.70
CA TRP A 425 -27.70 -10.86 12.64
C TRP A 425 -26.86 -11.54 13.71
N THR A 426 -27.35 -12.68 14.23
CA THR A 426 -26.69 -13.45 15.27
C THR A 426 -25.69 -14.41 14.66
N MET A 427 -24.44 -14.35 15.14
CA MET A 427 -23.39 -15.27 14.72
C MET A 427 -22.99 -16.20 15.87
N PRO A 428 -22.67 -17.48 15.58
CA PRO A 428 -21.92 -18.31 16.51
C PRO A 428 -20.59 -17.60 16.85
N LEU A 429 -20.20 -17.58 18.13
CA LEU A 429 -18.99 -16.92 18.69
C LEU A 429 -19.07 -15.39 18.89
N PHE A 430 -19.91 -14.65 18.16
CA PHE A 430 -20.03 -13.19 18.26
C PHE A 430 -21.49 -12.76 18.50
N GLY A 431 -21.98 -12.99 19.72
CA GLY A 431 -23.39 -12.79 20.07
C GLY A 431 -23.78 -11.36 20.46
N SER A 432 -22.83 -10.51 20.88
CA SER A 432 -23.14 -9.13 21.28
C SER A 432 -23.27 -8.21 20.06
N GLY A 433 -24.10 -7.17 20.18
CA GLY A 433 -24.25 -6.16 19.12
C GLY A 433 -22.93 -5.46 18.77
N GLU A 434 -22.09 -5.18 19.76
CA GLU A 434 -20.76 -4.59 19.53
C GLU A 434 -19.82 -5.53 18.77
N ALA A 435 -19.80 -6.81 19.14
CA ALA A 435 -19.02 -7.82 18.44
C ALA A 435 -19.52 -7.99 16.99
N ARG A 436 -20.83 -7.91 16.77
CA ARG A 436 -21.42 -7.95 15.43
C ARG A 436 -20.98 -6.78 14.57
N CYS A 437 -21.05 -5.55 15.09
CA CYS A 437 -20.55 -4.36 14.39
C CYS A 437 -19.06 -4.46 14.05
N PHE A 438 -18.24 -4.97 14.99
CA PHE A 438 -16.82 -5.24 14.77
C PHE A 438 -16.61 -6.18 13.59
N VAL A 439 -17.29 -7.33 13.58
CA VAL A 439 -17.19 -8.31 12.48
C VAL A 439 -17.64 -7.72 11.15
N MET A 440 -18.70 -6.90 11.14
CA MET A 440 -19.14 -6.21 9.92
C MET A 440 -18.09 -5.25 9.40
N ILE A 441 -17.42 -4.48 10.27
CA ILE A 441 -16.34 -3.58 9.87
C ILE A 441 -15.14 -4.35 9.32
N VAL A 442 -14.74 -5.47 9.94
CA VAL A 442 -13.72 -6.36 9.38
C VAL A 442 -14.14 -6.87 8.01
N GLY A 443 -15.42 -7.25 7.85
CA GLY A 443 -15.98 -7.66 6.56
C GLY A 443 -15.90 -6.58 5.49
N MET A 444 -16.25 -5.34 5.82
CA MET A 444 -16.13 -4.19 4.91
C MET A 444 -14.67 -3.89 4.54
N LEU A 445 -13.74 -3.98 5.49
CA LEU A 445 -12.31 -3.79 5.23
C LEU A 445 -11.77 -4.83 4.24
N LEU A 446 -12.19 -6.10 4.36
CA LEU A 446 -11.82 -7.16 3.41
C LEU A 446 -12.38 -6.89 2.00
N VAL A 447 -13.61 -6.37 1.90
CA VAL A 447 -14.17 -5.91 0.61
C VAL A 447 -13.36 -4.74 0.05
N GLY A 448 -12.94 -3.80 0.90
CA GLY A 448 -12.07 -2.69 0.50
C GLY A 448 -10.70 -3.15 -0.02
N ILE A 449 -10.07 -4.13 0.65
CA ILE A 449 -8.80 -4.73 0.19
C ILE A 449 -8.98 -5.34 -1.19
N ASN A 450 -10.06 -6.08 -1.41
CA ASN A 450 -10.38 -6.64 -2.72
C ASN A 450 -10.52 -5.57 -3.79
N ALA A 451 -11.30 -4.52 -3.52
CA ALA A 451 -11.51 -3.43 -4.47
C ALA A 451 -10.20 -2.75 -4.85
N TYR A 452 -9.33 -2.49 -3.86
CA TYR A 452 -8.00 -1.95 -4.09
C TYR A 452 -7.13 -2.90 -4.95
N VAL A 453 -7.08 -4.19 -4.61
CA VAL A 453 -6.30 -5.18 -5.35
C VAL A 453 -6.78 -5.30 -6.78
N SER A 454 -8.08 -5.45 -7.00
CA SER A 454 -8.69 -5.54 -8.34
C SER A 454 -8.42 -4.28 -9.17
N TRP A 455 -8.49 -3.09 -8.55
CA TRP A 455 -8.15 -1.83 -9.22
C TRP A 455 -6.66 -1.77 -9.59
N SER A 456 -5.75 -2.10 -8.67
CA SER A 456 -4.31 -2.10 -8.92
C SER A 456 -3.87 -3.15 -9.94
N VAL A 457 -4.56 -4.30 -10.01
CA VAL A 457 -4.35 -5.29 -11.06
C VAL A 457 -4.75 -4.71 -12.40
N TYR A 458 -5.98 -4.18 -12.49
CA TYR A 458 -6.50 -3.58 -13.71
C TYR A 458 -5.64 -2.42 -14.23
N GLU A 459 -5.15 -1.55 -13.34
CA GLU A 459 -4.24 -0.45 -13.67
C GLU A 459 -2.89 -0.96 -14.23
N ALA A 460 -2.39 -2.10 -13.74
CA ALA A 460 -1.10 -2.64 -14.15
C ALA A 460 -1.13 -3.41 -15.49
N ILE A 461 -2.23 -4.10 -15.80
CA ILE A 461 -2.33 -4.98 -16.98
C ILE A 461 -3.34 -4.51 -18.04
N GLY A 462 -4.20 -3.54 -17.70
CA GLY A 462 -5.23 -2.96 -18.56
C GLY A 462 -6.26 -3.98 -19.06
N ASP A 463 -7.01 -3.59 -20.08
CA ASP A 463 -8.00 -4.45 -20.75
C ASP A 463 -7.36 -5.73 -21.31
N TYR A 464 -6.15 -5.61 -21.84
CA TYR A 464 -5.42 -6.74 -22.41
C TYR A 464 -5.24 -7.87 -21.40
N GLY A 465 -4.74 -7.58 -20.20
CA GLY A 465 -4.58 -8.59 -19.16
C GLY A 465 -5.92 -9.00 -18.53
N TYR A 466 -6.82 -8.05 -18.27
CA TYR A 466 -8.13 -8.34 -17.66
C TYR A 466 -8.94 -9.37 -18.46
N PHE A 467 -8.87 -9.31 -19.79
CA PHE A 467 -9.57 -10.22 -20.70
C PHE A 467 -8.74 -11.43 -21.13
N TYR A 468 -7.60 -11.75 -20.51
CA TYR A 468 -6.73 -12.85 -20.95
C TYR A 468 -6.33 -12.74 -22.43
N GLY A 469 -5.99 -11.53 -22.88
CA GLY A 469 -5.68 -11.23 -24.28
C GLY A 469 -4.46 -11.97 -24.81
N ASP A 470 -3.57 -12.42 -23.94
CA ASP A 470 -2.39 -13.23 -24.24
C ASP A 470 -2.74 -14.64 -24.78
N PHE A 471 -3.94 -15.16 -24.47
CA PHE A 471 -4.44 -16.40 -25.07
C PHE A 471 -4.83 -16.22 -26.56
N PHE A 472 -5.27 -15.02 -26.93
CA PHE A 472 -5.87 -14.75 -28.24
C PHE A 472 -4.92 -14.01 -29.19
N ILE A 473 -4.20 -13.00 -28.69
CA ILE A 473 -3.47 -12.02 -29.50
C ILE A 473 -1.97 -12.36 -29.47
N GLU A 474 -1.43 -12.83 -30.58
CA GLU A 474 -0.02 -13.22 -30.69
C GLU A 474 0.89 -12.05 -31.04
N ASP A 475 0.35 -11.02 -31.71
CA ASP A 475 1.11 -9.87 -32.24
C ASP A 475 1.60 -8.90 -31.15
N VAL A 476 1.11 -9.04 -29.91
CA VAL A 476 1.54 -8.24 -28.76
C VAL A 476 2.90 -8.74 -28.24
N PRO A 477 3.90 -7.85 -28.09
CA PRO A 477 5.21 -8.22 -27.55
C PRO A 477 5.09 -9.00 -26.23
N ALA A 478 5.74 -10.17 -26.18
CA ALA A 478 5.72 -11.06 -25.02
C ALA A 478 6.64 -10.55 -23.90
N LYS A 479 6.19 -9.51 -23.18
CA LYS A 479 6.90 -8.93 -22.04
C LYS A 479 5.98 -8.84 -20.83
N LEU A 480 6.44 -9.39 -19.71
CA LEU A 480 5.71 -9.31 -18.44
C LEU A 480 5.94 -7.96 -17.76
N ASN A 481 4.85 -7.39 -17.23
CA ASN A 481 4.90 -6.20 -16.42
C ASN A 481 4.95 -6.57 -14.92
N TYR A 482 6.04 -6.21 -14.25
CA TYR A 482 6.21 -6.38 -12.79
C TYR A 482 6.14 -5.04 -12.04
N SER A 483 5.42 -4.05 -12.59
CA SER A 483 5.09 -2.80 -11.91
C SER A 483 3.84 -2.94 -11.03
N GLY A 484 3.51 -1.88 -10.28
CA GLY A 484 2.32 -1.84 -9.42
C GLY A 484 2.27 -3.01 -8.43
N ILE A 485 1.10 -3.64 -8.31
CA ILE A 485 0.89 -4.77 -7.40
C ILE A 485 1.68 -6.03 -7.79
N TYR A 486 1.93 -6.23 -9.10
CA TYR A 486 2.72 -7.34 -9.62
C TYR A 486 4.19 -7.24 -9.27
N ARG A 487 4.66 -6.11 -8.73
CA ARG A 487 5.98 -6.03 -8.11
C ARG A 487 6.10 -6.95 -6.89
N TYR A 488 5.05 -7.00 -6.08
CA TYR A 488 5.05 -7.65 -4.76
C TYR A 488 4.51 -9.08 -4.81
N LEU A 489 3.47 -9.31 -5.61
CA LEU A 489 2.75 -10.58 -5.71
C LEU A 489 2.78 -11.10 -7.15
N ASN A 490 2.83 -12.42 -7.32
CA ASN A 490 2.72 -13.03 -8.66
C ASN A 490 1.28 -13.07 -9.13
N ASN A 491 0.39 -13.58 -8.27
CA ASN A 491 -1.02 -13.78 -8.57
C ASN A 491 -1.86 -13.04 -7.51
N PRO A 492 -1.92 -11.70 -7.59
CA PRO A 492 -2.63 -10.87 -6.62
C PRO A 492 -4.13 -11.19 -6.56
N ASP A 493 -4.75 -11.53 -7.69
CA ASP A 493 -6.18 -11.86 -7.79
C ASP A 493 -6.55 -13.11 -6.99
N SER A 494 -5.79 -14.19 -7.12
CA SER A 494 -6.05 -15.40 -6.36
C SER A 494 -5.62 -15.29 -4.89
N SER A 495 -4.66 -14.42 -4.57
CA SER A 495 -4.17 -14.26 -3.19
C SER A 495 -5.06 -13.31 -2.38
N LEU A 496 -5.08 -12.03 -2.74
CA LEU A 496 -5.82 -10.99 -2.01
C LEU A 496 -7.11 -10.60 -2.73
N GLY A 497 -7.23 -10.86 -4.04
CA GLY A 497 -8.44 -10.64 -4.85
C GLY A 497 -9.59 -11.61 -4.56
N MET A 498 -9.49 -12.48 -3.55
CA MET A 498 -10.62 -13.25 -3.00
C MET A 498 -11.07 -12.76 -1.62
N SER A 499 -10.43 -11.74 -1.05
CA SER A 499 -10.76 -11.21 0.28
C SER A 499 -12.22 -10.72 0.40
N ALA A 500 -12.82 -10.17 -0.66
CA ALA A 500 -14.22 -9.74 -0.65
C ALA A 500 -15.19 -10.91 -0.39
N TYR A 501 -14.87 -12.12 -0.85
CA TYR A 501 -15.72 -13.28 -0.61
C TYR A 501 -15.81 -13.56 0.89
N TYR A 502 -14.68 -13.59 1.58
CA TYR A 502 -14.64 -13.72 3.03
C TYR A 502 -15.27 -12.52 3.74
N GLY A 503 -15.04 -11.30 3.24
CA GLY A 503 -15.64 -10.08 3.78
C GLY A 503 -17.17 -10.10 3.75
N ILE A 504 -17.75 -10.44 2.61
CA ILE A 504 -19.20 -10.60 2.43
C ILE A 504 -19.74 -11.78 3.25
N ALA A 505 -18.97 -12.87 3.42
CA ALA A 505 -19.36 -13.95 4.33
C ALA A 505 -19.48 -13.45 5.78
N LEU A 506 -18.52 -12.67 6.27
CA LEU A 506 -18.60 -12.02 7.59
C LEU A 506 -19.76 -11.03 7.69
N LEU A 507 -20.04 -10.27 6.62
CA LEU A 507 -21.20 -9.38 6.54
C LEU A 507 -22.53 -10.16 6.59
N SER A 508 -22.61 -11.33 5.97
CA SER A 508 -23.81 -12.17 6.01
C SER A 508 -24.05 -12.80 7.38
N GLY A 509 -22.98 -13.09 8.13
CA GLY A 509 -23.05 -13.83 9.38
C GLY A 509 -23.30 -15.34 9.23
N SER A 510 -23.39 -15.84 8.00
CA SER A 510 -23.74 -17.23 7.72
C SER A 510 -22.54 -18.14 7.48
N PRO A 511 -22.43 -19.27 8.21
CA PRO A 511 -21.41 -20.29 7.94
C PRO A 511 -21.52 -20.88 6.52
N VAL A 512 -22.73 -20.95 5.95
CA VAL A 512 -22.93 -21.48 4.59
C VAL A 512 -22.23 -20.59 3.57
N VAL A 513 -22.39 -19.27 3.69
CA VAL A 513 -21.74 -18.30 2.80
C VAL A 513 -20.22 -18.36 2.94
N LEU A 514 -19.72 -18.56 4.16
CA LEU A 514 -18.28 -18.78 4.41
C LEU A 514 -17.77 -20.05 3.72
N VAL A 515 -18.50 -21.17 3.78
CA VAL A 515 -18.13 -22.39 3.06
C VAL A 515 -18.11 -22.16 1.56
N VAL A 516 -19.13 -21.47 1.03
CA VAL A 516 -19.18 -21.11 -0.39
C VAL A 516 -17.97 -20.24 -0.77
N ALA A 517 -17.57 -19.29 0.08
CA ALA A 517 -16.36 -18.46 -0.12
C ALA A 517 -15.09 -19.32 -0.28
N VAL A 518 -14.90 -20.30 0.61
CA VAL A 518 -13.76 -21.23 0.56
C VAL A 518 -13.77 -22.05 -0.72
N VAL A 519 -14.94 -22.55 -1.13
CA VAL A 519 -15.09 -23.32 -2.37
C VAL A 519 -14.78 -22.44 -3.59
N SER A 520 -15.28 -21.19 -3.65
CA SER A 520 -14.96 -20.30 -4.77
C SER A 520 -13.49 -19.88 -4.79
N HIS A 521 -12.84 -19.71 -3.64
CA HIS A 521 -11.40 -19.47 -3.59
C HIS A 521 -10.60 -20.68 -4.08
N ALA A 522 -10.98 -21.90 -3.67
CA ALA A 522 -10.35 -23.12 -4.18
C ALA A 522 -10.52 -23.27 -5.71
N ALA A 523 -11.70 -22.92 -6.24
CA ALA A 523 -11.95 -22.93 -7.69
C ALA A 523 -11.09 -21.90 -8.45
N ALA A 524 -10.95 -20.68 -7.91
CA ALA A 524 -10.06 -19.66 -8.48
C ALA A 524 -8.60 -20.12 -8.47
N LYS A 525 -8.14 -20.73 -7.37
CA LYS A 525 -6.77 -21.27 -7.28
C LYS A 525 -6.54 -22.45 -8.22
N ALA A 526 -7.54 -23.31 -8.40
CA ALA A 526 -7.47 -24.40 -9.37
C ALA A 526 -7.39 -23.87 -10.82
N PHE A 527 -8.14 -22.83 -11.16
CA PHE A 527 -8.05 -22.17 -12.46
C PHE A 527 -6.64 -21.62 -12.72
N GLU A 528 -6.05 -20.90 -11.76
CA GLU A 528 -4.69 -20.36 -11.86
C GLU A 528 -3.67 -21.48 -12.19
N VAL A 529 -3.66 -22.55 -11.39
CA VAL A 529 -2.66 -23.63 -11.52
C VAL A 529 -2.88 -24.47 -12.78
N VAL A 530 -4.13 -24.69 -13.20
CA VAL A 530 -4.46 -25.59 -14.31
C VAL A 530 -4.50 -24.87 -15.66
N VAL A 531 -4.81 -23.58 -15.70
CA VAL A 531 -5.05 -22.83 -16.96
C VAL A 531 -4.03 -21.73 -17.15
N GLU A 532 -3.91 -20.84 -16.18
CA GLU A 532 -3.10 -19.62 -16.30
C GLU A 532 -1.60 -19.92 -16.24
N GLU A 533 -1.09 -20.55 -15.18
CA GLU A 533 0.35 -20.84 -15.04
C GLU A 533 0.92 -21.62 -16.23
N PRO A 534 0.26 -22.68 -16.75
CA PRO A 534 0.77 -23.41 -17.92
C PRO A 534 0.80 -22.55 -19.18
N HIS A 535 -0.17 -21.66 -19.37
CA HIS A 535 -0.18 -20.72 -20.49
C HIS A 535 0.94 -19.70 -20.35
N MET A 536 1.09 -19.11 -19.17
CA MET A 536 2.13 -18.11 -18.89
C MET A 536 3.53 -18.68 -19.14
N ARG A 537 3.80 -19.91 -18.67
CA ARG A 537 5.07 -20.59 -18.95
C ARG A 537 5.27 -20.88 -20.43
N LYS A 538 4.20 -21.23 -21.17
CA LYS A 538 4.27 -21.47 -22.61
C LYS A 538 4.59 -20.20 -23.40
N ARG A 539 3.98 -19.06 -23.05
CA ARG A 539 4.13 -17.80 -23.80
C ARG A 539 5.36 -16.99 -23.39
N TYR A 540 5.65 -16.92 -22.09
CA TYR A 540 6.66 -16.02 -21.54
C TYR A 540 7.94 -16.74 -21.05
N GLY A 541 7.92 -18.07 -20.95
CA GLY A 541 9.09 -18.88 -20.62
C GLY A 541 9.79 -18.41 -19.33
N ASP A 542 11.09 -18.15 -19.44
CA ASP A 542 11.97 -17.77 -18.34
C ASP A 542 11.65 -16.39 -17.73
N GLN A 543 10.79 -15.58 -18.36
CA GLN A 543 10.36 -14.30 -17.77
C GLN A 543 9.42 -14.50 -16.57
N VAL A 544 8.76 -15.66 -16.45
CA VAL A 544 7.86 -15.96 -15.34
C VAL A 544 8.67 -16.23 -14.09
N ARG A 545 8.62 -15.32 -13.11
CA ARG A 545 9.38 -15.46 -11.87
C ARG A 545 8.73 -16.49 -10.93
N GLU A 546 9.56 -17.28 -10.26
CA GLU A 546 9.10 -18.28 -9.28
C GLU A 546 8.52 -17.65 -7.99
N ALA A 547 8.99 -16.47 -7.60
CA ALA A 547 8.63 -15.82 -6.35
C ALA A 547 8.36 -14.32 -6.54
N GLY A 548 7.32 -13.82 -5.86
CA GLY A 548 7.04 -12.38 -5.81
C GLY A 548 8.05 -11.61 -4.97
N GLY A 549 8.08 -10.28 -5.08
CA GLY A 549 9.02 -9.42 -4.34
C GLY A 549 9.01 -9.67 -2.83
N MET A 550 7.82 -9.85 -2.25
CA MET A 550 7.67 -10.17 -0.83
C MET A 550 8.31 -11.52 -0.46
N GLN A 551 8.04 -12.56 -1.25
CA GLN A 551 8.56 -13.91 -1.00
C GLN A 551 10.07 -13.96 -1.22
N ALA A 552 10.58 -13.31 -2.27
CA ALA A 552 12.00 -13.24 -2.57
C ALA A 552 12.78 -12.59 -1.41
N GLU A 553 12.28 -11.47 -0.89
CA GLU A 553 12.92 -10.76 0.22
C GLU A 553 12.85 -11.55 1.54
N LEU A 554 11.72 -12.22 1.83
CA LEU A 554 11.60 -13.12 2.99
C LEU A 554 12.62 -14.26 2.92
N VAL A 555 12.75 -14.91 1.76
CA VAL A 555 13.73 -15.97 1.55
C VAL A 555 15.15 -15.43 1.68
N ARG A 556 15.44 -14.24 1.15
CA ARG A 556 16.75 -13.59 1.28
C ARG A 556 17.10 -13.36 2.75
N ARG A 557 16.20 -12.77 3.53
CA ARG A 557 16.42 -12.53 4.98
C ARG A 557 16.59 -13.83 5.77
N MET A 558 15.80 -14.85 5.45
CA MET A 558 15.93 -16.17 6.08
C MET A 558 17.32 -16.78 5.81
N LYS A 559 17.81 -16.69 4.56
CA LYS A 559 19.15 -17.16 4.19
C LYS A 559 20.25 -16.38 4.92
N VAL A 560 20.15 -15.05 4.99
CA VAL A 560 21.11 -14.20 5.72
C VAL A 560 21.13 -14.54 7.21
N SER A 561 19.95 -14.65 7.84
CA SER A 561 19.84 -15.01 9.26
C SER A 561 20.41 -16.40 9.55
N LYS A 562 20.14 -17.38 8.68
CA LYS A 562 20.72 -18.71 8.78
C LYS A 562 22.25 -18.67 8.68
N ALA A 563 22.80 -17.93 7.71
CA ALA A 563 24.24 -17.80 7.55
C ALA A 563 24.91 -17.12 8.77
N GLU A 564 24.27 -16.10 9.34
CA GLU A 564 24.75 -15.43 10.55
C GLU A 564 24.71 -16.36 11.77
N TYR A 565 23.63 -17.13 11.92
CA TYR A 565 23.51 -18.15 12.97
C TYR A 565 24.60 -19.22 12.84
N GLU A 566 24.84 -19.73 11.63
CA GLU A 566 25.91 -20.69 11.36
C GLU A 566 27.30 -20.11 11.64
N ARG A 567 27.53 -18.83 11.36
CA ARG A 567 28.78 -18.13 11.70
C ARG A 567 28.94 -18.00 13.21
N LYS A 568 27.91 -17.60 13.94
CA LYS A 568 27.93 -17.51 15.41
C LYS A 568 28.14 -18.88 16.06
N MET A 569 27.48 -19.92 15.55
CA MET A 569 27.66 -21.30 16.02
C MET A 569 29.08 -21.83 15.77
N ARG A 570 29.67 -21.53 14.61
CA ARG A 570 31.08 -21.87 14.34
C ARG A 570 32.02 -21.16 15.32
N ALA A 571 31.85 -19.86 15.53
CA ALA A 571 32.64 -19.10 16.49
C ALA A 571 32.50 -19.62 17.94
N ILE A 572 31.30 -20.05 18.34
CA ILE A 572 31.07 -20.68 19.66
C ILE A 572 31.77 -22.03 19.75
N LYS A 573 31.69 -22.87 18.70
CA LYS A 573 32.39 -24.16 18.66
C LYS A 573 33.90 -24.00 18.74
N GLU A 574 34.48 -23.07 17.98
CA GLU A 574 35.92 -22.76 18.02
C GLU A 574 36.35 -22.31 19.41
N LYS A 575 35.57 -21.43 20.07
CA LYS A 575 35.85 -21.01 21.46
C LYS A 575 35.78 -22.16 22.47
N LEU A 576 34.83 -23.08 22.29
CA LEU A 576 34.69 -24.28 23.12
C LEU A 576 35.84 -25.28 22.90
N GLU A 577 36.32 -25.41 21.66
CA GLU A 577 37.46 -26.27 21.35
C GLU A 577 38.79 -25.71 21.88
N CYS A 578 39.02 -24.39 21.78
CA CYS A 578 40.19 -23.77 22.42
C CYS A 578 40.19 -24.00 23.94
N ARG A 579 39.04 -23.81 24.61
CA ARG A 579 38.88 -24.08 26.05
C ARG A 579 39.02 -25.54 26.49
N LYS A 580 38.97 -26.49 25.56
CA LYS A 580 39.22 -27.91 25.86
C LYS A 580 40.69 -28.31 25.66
N ARG A 581 41.48 -27.45 25.00
CA ARG A 581 42.92 -27.66 24.77
C ARG A 581 43.79 -26.96 25.81
N ASP A 582 43.24 -25.95 26.48
CA ASP A 582 43.73 -25.40 27.75
C ASP A 582 43.24 -26.27 28.93
#